data_AF-A0AAD1MF89-F1
#
_entry.id   AF-A0AAD1MF89-F1
#
_cell.length_a   1.000
_cell.length_b   1.000
_cell.length_c   1.000
_cell.angle_alpha   90.00
_cell.angle_beta   90.00
_cell.angle_gamma   90.00
#
_symmetry.space_group_name_H-M   'P 1'
#
loop_
_entity.id
_entity.type
_entity.pdbx_description
1 polymer ?
#
loop_
_entity_poly.entity_id
_entity_poly.type
_entity_poly.pdbx_seq_one_letter_code
_entity_poly.pdbx_strand_id
1 'polypeptide(L)'
;MPSTATPAAPQGPLPAYGADLRPPTATTPAAQPAMPTAASPGSAPVHPSAGTQLNQPAVVRQAPAAASTAAPAPAGLTENAVAATTTGAMAGASAVVTQAQQRLNRLLDAVARQEPKLRWAIGDRDDVTTVLATDLASGWIPPHVEIPTGIKLLKPGNRTRPLDALLGETTLTAAYAPGQYLPPAEDAQPTQMSIRARDTADVEDLGWELAQATKWRDGLPRLAHTLAKAASTGTGYLDSEVELLREHLATVAGKVLGDYPDHVDTANVGNWQLLATIDALIKGEKTAANYHFAWFQALNLALKGEVHR
;
A
#
# COMPACT_ATOMS: atom_id res chain seq x y z
N MET A 1 27.48 49.55 54.35
CA MET A 1 28.43 49.80 53.25
C MET A 1 27.82 49.28 51.96
N PRO A 2 27.20 50.11 51.10
CA PRO A 2 26.82 49.68 49.76
C PRO A 2 27.92 50.01 48.75
N SER A 3 28.35 49.01 48.00
CA SER A 3 29.33 49.14 46.91
C SER A 3 28.77 49.95 45.76
N THR A 4 29.49 51.00 45.38
CA THR A 4 29.25 51.82 44.18
C THR A 4 29.83 51.13 42.95
N ALA A 5 28.98 50.77 42.00
CA ALA A 5 29.40 50.32 40.67
C ALA A 5 29.63 51.53 39.74
N THR A 6 30.73 51.51 39.01
CA THR A 6 31.22 52.54 38.07
C THR A 6 30.33 52.64 36.82
N PRO A 7 30.09 53.82 36.22
CA PRO A 7 29.29 53.96 35.01
C PRO A 7 30.03 53.48 33.75
N ALA A 8 29.32 52.81 32.85
CA ALA A 8 29.80 52.39 31.53
C ALA A 8 29.84 53.55 30.53
N ALA A 9 30.86 53.58 29.67
CA ALA A 9 31.08 54.60 28.65
C ALA A 9 30.06 54.52 27.50
N PRO A 10 29.75 55.64 26.82
CA PRO A 10 28.77 55.68 25.73
C PRO A 10 29.28 54.93 24.48
N GLN A 11 28.36 54.19 23.87
CA GLN A 11 28.56 53.42 22.65
C GLN A 11 28.82 54.36 21.46
N GLY A 12 29.82 54.04 20.64
CA GLY A 12 30.12 54.73 19.40
C GLY A 12 28.95 54.67 18.39
N PRO A 13 28.98 55.51 17.34
CA PRO A 13 27.87 55.64 16.41
C PRO A 13 27.59 54.34 15.64
N LEU A 14 26.30 54.01 15.52
CA LEU A 14 25.78 52.86 14.77
C LEU A 14 26.02 53.06 13.25
N PRO A 15 26.40 52.00 12.50
CA PRO A 15 26.52 52.09 11.05
C PRO A 15 25.16 52.30 10.38
N ALA A 16 25.14 53.16 9.36
CA ALA A 16 23.95 53.50 8.59
C ALA A 16 23.46 52.31 7.74
N TYR A 17 22.14 52.10 7.77
CA TYR A 17 21.40 51.24 6.85
C TYR A 17 21.65 51.67 5.38
N GLY A 18 22.08 50.73 4.52
CA GLY A 18 21.88 50.84 3.06
C GLY A 18 23.09 51.07 2.15
N ALA A 19 24.31 50.67 2.53
CA ALA A 19 25.49 50.80 1.66
C ALA A 19 26.26 49.49 1.44
N ASP A 20 25.63 48.48 0.83
CA ASP A 20 26.31 47.54 -0.08
C ASP A 20 25.29 46.66 -0.82
N LEU A 21 24.72 47.16 -1.91
CA LEU A 21 24.02 46.34 -2.91
C LEU A 21 24.91 46.28 -4.16
N ARG A 22 25.98 45.50 -4.07
CA ARG A 22 26.74 45.10 -5.25
C ARG A 22 26.08 43.83 -5.83
N PRO A 23 25.70 43.80 -7.12
CA PRO A 23 25.19 42.58 -7.73
C PRO A 23 26.28 41.50 -7.69
N PRO A 24 25.95 40.21 -7.42
CA PRO A 24 26.93 39.15 -7.50
C PRO A 24 27.40 39.01 -8.96
N THR A 25 28.71 39.15 -9.15
CA THR A 25 29.39 38.75 -10.39
C THR A 25 29.21 37.24 -10.57
N ALA A 26 28.69 36.83 -11.73
CA ALA A 26 28.57 35.43 -12.11
C ALA A 26 29.96 34.76 -12.11
N THR A 27 30.18 33.85 -11.18
CA THR A 27 31.30 32.91 -11.22
C THR A 27 30.98 31.80 -12.21
N THR A 28 31.82 31.67 -13.23
CA THR A 28 31.83 30.58 -14.21
C THR A 28 32.02 29.23 -13.51
N PRO A 29 31.20 28.19 -13.80
CA PRO A 29 31.44 26.86 -13.26
C PRO A 29 32.72 26.24 -13.84
N ALA A 30 33.48 25.55 -13.00
CA ALA A 30 34.60 24.71 -13.40
C ALA A 30 34.12 23.51 -14.25
N ALA A 31 34.90 23.15 -15.27
CA ALA A 31 34.61 22.06 -16.20
C ALA A 31 34.54 20.68 -15.52
N GLN A 32 33.50 19.90 -15.85
CA GLN A 32 33.38 18.49 -15.44
C GLN A 32 34.27 17.58 -16.32
N PRO A 33 34.85 16.49 -15.78
CA PRO A 33 35.52 15.46 -16.57
C PRO A 33 34.52 14.70 -17.46
N ALA A 34 34.93 14.43 -18.70
CA ALA A 34 34.11 13.78 -19.72
C ALA A 34 33.75 12.31 -19.38
N MET A 35 32.46 11.96 -19.58
CA MET A 35 32.01 10.57 -19.66
C MET A 35 32.23 10.03 -21.08
N PRO A 36 32.63 8.76 -21.27
CA PRO A 36 32.72 8.17 -22.59
C PRO A 36 31.33 7.89 -23.18
N THR A 37 31.18 8.32 -24.43
CA THR A 37 29.98 8.24 -25.28
C THR A 37 29.57 6.81 -25.63
N ALA A 38 28.28 6.53 -25.52
CA ALA A 38 27.62 5.40 -26.16
C ALA A 38 27.55 5.64 -27.68
N ALA A 39 27.94 4.64 -28.47
CA ALA A 39 27.78 4.63 -29.92
C ALA A 39 26.86 3.48 -30.35
N SER A 40 25.87 3.83 -31.17
CA SER A 40 25.13 2.98 -32.11
C SER A 40 24.85 3.89 -33.32
N PRO A 41 24.87 3.43 -34.58
CA PRO A 41 24.01 2.33 -35.06
C PRO A 41 24.58 1.49 -36.23
N GLY A 42 23.81 0.46 -36.68
CA GLY A 42 23.92 -0.05 -38.05
C GLY A 42 23.61 -1.55 -38.24
N SER A 43 22.53 -1.86 -38.94
CA SER A 43 22.03 -3.20 -39.27
C SER A 43 22.83 -3.96 -40.36
N ALA A 44 22.96 -5.29 -40.17
CA ALA A 44 22.90 -6.45 -41.12
C ALA A 44 23.71 -6.46 -42.46
N PRO A 45 23.87 -7.61 -43.17
CA PRO A 45 23.92 -9.04 -42.79
C PRO A 45 25.19 -9.76 -43.35
N VAL A 46 25.20 -11.11 -43.27
CA VAL A 46 25.91 -12.16 -44.08
C VAL A 46 26.94 -13.06 -43.39
N HIS A 47 26.71 -14.38 -43.52
CA HIS A 47 27.59 -15.52 -43.20
C HIS A 47 28.79 -15.60 -44.18
N PRO A 48 29.94 -16.24 -43.85
CA PRO A 48 30.07 -17.70 -44.01
C PRO A 48 30.94 -18.45 -42.95
N SER A 49 30.82 -19.77 -43.07
CA SER A 49 31.37 -20.92 -42.33
C SER A 49 32.89 -20.99 -42.09
N ALA A 50 33.29 -21.65 -40.98
CA ALA A 50 34.16 -22.85 -40.92
C ALA A 50 34.50 -23.18 -39.46
N GLY A 51 34.10 -24.36 -38.94
CA GLY A 51 34.98 -25.45 -38.47
C GLY A 51 35.68 -25.15 -37.12
N THR A 52 35.68 -25.98 -36.07
CA THR A 52 35.71 -27.45 -36.04
C THR A 52 35.55 -27.89 -34.57
N GLN A 53 34.63 -28.83 -34.31
CA GLN A 53 34.67 -29.99 -33.38
C GLN A 53 35.04 -29.80 -31.87
N LEU A 54 34.52 -30.56 -30.89
CA LEU A 54 33.95 -31.91 -30.85
C LEU A 54 33.21 -32.13 -29.51
N ASN A 55 32.28 -33.08 -29.50
CA ASN A 55 31.89 -33.97 -28.38
C ASN A 55 30.55 -33.74 -27.65
N GLN A 56 29.48 -34.31 -28.20
CA GLN A 56 28.24 -34.72 -27.50
C GLN A 56 27.80 -36.10 -28.06
N PRO A 57 27.40 -37.08 -27.23
CA PRO A 57 26.90 -38.37 -27.70
C PRO A 57 25.46 -38.26 -28.22
N ALA A 58 25.20 -38.95 -29.33
CA ALA A 58 23.91 -38.98 -30.01
C ALA A 58 22.91 -39.90 -29.29
N VAL A 59 21.75 -39.37 -28.93
CA VAL A 59 20.55 -40.17 -28.59
C VAL A 59 19.62 -40.13 -29.79
N VAL A 60 19.48 -41.27 -30.47
CA VAL A 60 18.57 -41.46 -31.60
C VAL A 60 17.13 -41.42 -31.09
N ARG A 61 16.35 -40.42 -31.51
CA ARG A 61 14.89 -40.46 -31.44
C ARG A 61 14.39 -41.39 -32.54
N GLN A 62 14.02 -42.60 -32.15
CA GLN A 62 13.31 -43.54 -32.99
C GLN A 62 11.85 -43.09 -33.07
N ALA A 63 11.42 -42.64 -34.26
CA ALA A 63 10.01 -42.39 -34.55
C ALA A 63 9.24 -43.72 -34.55
N PRO A 64 8.01 -43.79 -34.00
CA PRO A 64 7.23 -45.03 -34.04
C PRO A 64 6.84 -45.36 -35.48
N ALA A 65 7.29 -46.52 -35.95
CA ALA A 65 6.74 -47.14 -37.14
C ALA A 65 5.29 -47.57 -36.87
N ALA A 66 4.38 -47.19 -37.77
CA ALA A 66 3.02 -47.69 -37.78
C ALA A 66 3.04 -49.20 -38.09
N ALA A 67 2.84 -50.01 -37.06
CA ALA A 67 2.51 -51.43 -37.21
C ALA A 67 0.99 -51.56 -37.14
N SER A 68 0.38 -51.80 -38.30
CA SER A 68 -1.00 -52.24 -38.42
C SER A 68 -1.13 -53.67 -37.90
N THR A 69 -1.55 -53.83 -36.65
CA THR A 69 -2.07 -55.10 -36.15
C THR A 69 -3.48 -54.84 -35.64
N ALA A 70 -4.47 -55.18 -36.49
CA ALA A 70 -5.86 -55.18 -36.13
C ALA A 70 -6.11 -56.25 -35.04
N ALA A 71 -6.18 -55.81 -33.79
CA ALA A 71 -6.86 -56.53 -32.73
C ALA A 71 -8.36 -56.16 -32.78
N PRO A 72 -9.30 -57.10 -32.56
CA PRO A 72 -10.71 -56.74 -32.49
C PRO A 72 -10.91 -55.79 -31.29
N ALA A 73 -11.34 -54.57 -31.57
CA ALA A 73 -11.76 -53.64 -30.54
C ALA A 73 -12.97 -54.24 -29.80
N PRO A 74 -12.97 -54.35 -28.46
CA PRO A 74 -14.24 -54.43 -27.75
C PRO A 74 -14.95 -53.10 -27.96
N ALA A 75 -16.07 -53.15 -28.69
CA ALA A 75 -16.99 -52.04 -28.81
C ALA A 75 -17.51 -51.68 -27.41
N GLY A 76 -17.11 -50.52 -26.90
CA GLY A 76 -17.49 -50.05 -25.55
C GLY A 76 -16.55 -49.02 -24.91
N LEU A 77 -15.37 -48.75 -25.52
CA LEU A 77 -14.34 -47.89 -24.91
C LEU A 77 -14.46 -46.38 -25.23
N THR A 78 -15.25 -45.99 -26.23
CA THR A 78 -15.36 -44.58 -26.65
C THR A 78 -16.28 -43.76 -25.75
N GLU A 79 -17.40 -44.31 -25.29
CA GLU A 79 -18.30 -43.62 -24.35
C GLU A 79 -17.66 -43.48 -22.96
N ASN A 80 -16.99 -44.53 -22.47
CA ASN A 80 -16.31 -44.50 -21.16
C ASN A 80 -15.12 -43.53 -21.14
N ALA A 81 -14.37 -43.38 -22.24
CA ALA A 81 -13.27 -42.41 -22.32
C ALA A 81 -13.76 -40.97 -22.35
N VAL A 82 -14.85 -40.70 -23.09
CA VAL A 82 -15.49 -39.37 -23.14
C VAL A 82 -16.13 -39.03 -21.78
N ALA A 83 -16.82 -39.98 -21.15
CA ALA A 83 -17.40 -39.84 -19.82
C ALA A 83 -16.33 -39.65 -18.72
N ALA A 84 -15.21 -40.39 -18.79
CA ALA A 84 -14.09 -40.23 -17.86
C ALA A 84 -13.40 -38.87 -18.02
N THR A 85 -13.26 -38.38 -19.26
CA THR A 85 -12.65 -37.06 -19.54
C THR A 85 -13.55 -35.92 -19.07
N THR A 86 -14.87 -36.01 -19.28
CA THR A 86 -15.83 -35.01 -18.75
C THR A 86 -15.90 -35.04 -17.23
N THR A 87 -15.93 -36.21 -16.61
CA THR A 87 -15.93 -36.35 -15.14
C THR A 87 -14.63 -35.82 -14.53
N GLY A 88 -13.48 -36.13 -15.12
CA GLY A 88 -12.18 -35.62 -14.68
C GLY A 88 -12.06 -34.10 -14.82
N ALA A 89 -12.61 -33.53 -15.90
CA ALA A 89 -12.65 -32.07 -16.09
C ALA A 89 -13.53 -31.36 -15.04
N MET A 90 -14.71 -31.93 -14.73
CA MET A 90 -15.58 -31.39 -13.68
C MET A 90 -14.94 -31.49 -12.29
N ALA A 91 -14.28 -32.61 -11.98
CA ALA A 91 -13.54 -32.78 -10.72
C ALA A 91 -12.34 -31.83 -10.61
N GLY A 92 -11.61 -31.60 -11.72
CA GLY A 92 -10.54 -30.62 -11.77
C GLY A 92 -11.04 -29.20 -11.52
N ALA A 93 -12.17 -28.81 -12.13
CA ALA A 93 -12.76 -27.50 -11.94
C ALA A 93 -13.20 -27.26 -10.49
N SER A 94 -13.83 -28.24 -9.84
CA SER A 94 -14.24 -28.12 -8.43
C SER A 94 -13.05 -28.05 -7.47
N ALA A 95 -11.98 -28.79 -7.74
CA ALA A 95 -10.74 -28.72 -6.98
C ALA A 95 -10.09 -27.32 -7.08
N VAL A 96 -10.08 -26.72 -8.27
CA VAL A 96 -9.56 -25.35 -8.49
C VAL A 96 -10.36 -24.32 -7.71
N VAL A 97 -11.70 -24.37 -7.75
CA VAL A 97 -12.56 -23.44 -6.98
C VAL A 97 -12.34 -23.62 -5.48
N THR A 98 -12.23 -24.86 -5.00
CA THR A 98 -11.96 -25.15 -3.58
C THR A 98 -10.62 -24.58 -3.14
N GLN A 99 -9.57 -24.75 -3.95
CA GLN A 99 -8.25 -24.21 -3.67
C GLN A 99 -8.24 -22.67 -3.68
N ALA A 100 -8.97 -22.05 -4.61
CA ALA A 100 -9.13 -20.60 -4.67
C ALA A 100 -9.86 -20.07 -3.41
N GLN A 101 -10.91 -20.76 -2.95
CA GLN A 101 -11.63 -20.38 -1.73
C GLN A 101 -10.73 -20.51 -0.49
N GLN A 102 -9.97 -21.60 -0.37
CA GLN A 102 -9.00 -21.80 0.71
C GLN A 102 -7.91 -20.71 0.69
N ARG A 103 -7.50 -20.25 -0.52
CA ARG A 103 -6.58 -19.11 -0.66
C ARG A 103 -7.21 -17.84 -0.11
N LEU A 104 -8.44 -17.49 -0.49
CA LEU A 104 -9.11 -16.28 0.01
C LEU A 104 -9.28 -16.31 1.52
N ASN A 105 -9.73 -17.44 2.08
CA ASN A 105 -9.89 -17.59 3.53
C ASN A 105 -8.58 -17.36 4.27
N ARG A 106 -7.47 -17.94 3.80
CA ARG A 106 -6.15 -17.74 4.43
C ARG A 106 -5.72 -16.27 4.42
N LEU A 107 -5.92 -15.57 3.30
CA LEU A 107 -5.57 -14.15 3.19
C LEU A 107 -6.45 -13.30 4.11
N LEU A 108 -7.75 -13.61 4.18
CA LEU A 108 -8.71 -12.95 5.06
C LEU A 108 -8.36 -13.17 6.54
N ASP A 109 -8.07 -14.40 6.93
CA ASP A 109 -7.72 -14.77 8.31
C ASP A 109 -6.45 -14.04 8.77
N ALA A 110 -5.46 -13.85 7.88
CA ALA A 110 -4.25 -13.10 8.18
C ALA A 110 -4.52 -11.62 8.48
N VAL A 111 -5.52 -11.02 7.81
CA VAL A 111 -5.94 -9.63 8.06
C VAL A 111 -6.82 -9.54 9.30
N ALA A 112 -7.84 -10.39 9.40
CA ALA A 112 -8.79 -10.42 10.51
C ALA A 112 -8.11 -10.68 11.86
N ARG A 113 -7.00 -11.45 11.89
CA ARG A 113 -6.22 -11.66 13.12
C ARG A 113 -5.56 -10.39 13.64
N GLN A 114 -5.15 -9.49 12.75
CA GLN A 114 -4.51 -8.23 13.14
C GLN A 114 -5.52 -7.25 13.73
N GLU A 115 -6.76 -7.28 13.25
CA GLU A 115 -7.85 -6.48 13.79
C GLU A 115 -9.19 -7.25 13.72
N PRO A 116 -9.50 -8.06 14.75
CA PRO A 116 -10.68 -8.92 14.77
C PRO A 116 -11.96 -8.18 15.15
N LYS A 117 -11.88 -6.89 15.53
CA LYS A 117 -13.06 -6.09 15.86
C LYS A 117 -13.78 -5.55 14.63
N LEU A 118 -13.14 -5.61 13.46
CA LEU A 118 -13.70 -5.13 12.21
C LEU A 118 -14.32 -6.26 11.39
N ARG A 119 -15.35 -5.92 10.60
CA ARG A 119 -15.79 -6.78 9.51
C ARG A 119 -14.82 -6.62 8.34
N TRP A 120 -14.50 -7.75 7.72
CA TRP A 120 -13.61 -7.83 6.57
C TRP A 120 -14.29 -8.62 5.46
N ALA A 121 -14.05 -8.19 4.23
CA ALA A 121 -14.42 -8.96 3.06
C ALA A 121 -13.27 -8.95 2.05
N ILE A 122 -13.07 -10.08 1.39
CA ILE A 122 -12.10 -10.26 0.32
C ILE A 122 -12.80 -10.93 -0.86
N GLY A 123 -12.43 -10.56 -2.08
CA GLY A 123 -12.99 -11.21 -3.26
C GLY A 123 -12.10 -11.14 -4.48
N ASP A 124 -12.20 -12.17 -5.32
CA ASP A 124 -11.56 -12.23 -6.63
C ASP A 124 -12.50 -11.62 -7.68
N ARG A 125 -12.00 -10.67 -8.45
CA ARG A 125 -12.69 -10.03 -9.56
C ARG A 125 -12.43 -10.77 -10.88
N ASP A 126 -13.25 -10.49 -11.89
CA ASP A 126 -13.11 -11.05 -13.24
C ASP A 126 -11.77 -10.70 -13.90
N ASP A 127 -11.15 -9.58 -13.53
CA ASP A 127 -9.82 -9.15 -13.98
C ASP A 127 -8.67 -9.84 -13.23
N VAL A 128 -8.96 -10.93 -12.50
CA VAL A 128 -8.02 -11.73 -11.71
C VAL A 128 -7.44 -10.97 -10.50
N THR A 129 -7.91 -9.75 -10.22
CA THR A 129 -7.48 -8.99 -9.04
C THR A 129 -8.21 -9.48 -7.79
N THR A 130 -7.47 -9.60 -6.69
CA THR A 130 -8.04 -9.86 -5.37
C THR A 130 -8.20 -8.54 -4.63
N VAL A 131 -9.40 -8.21 -4.16
CA VAL A 131 -9.71 -6.97 -3.45
C VAL A 131 -10.07 -7.25 -2.01
N LEU A 132 -9.57 -6.40 -1.10
CA LEU A 132 -9.88 -6.42 0.34
C LEU A 132 -10.61 -5.14 0.73
N ALA A 133 -11.63 -5.27 1.58
CA ALA A 133 -12.37 -4.15 2.14
C ALA A 133 -12.74 -4.39 3.61
N THR A 134 -12.90 -3.28 4.32
CA THR A 134 -13.64 -3.17 5.58
C THR A 134 -14.66 -2.04 5.44
N ASP A 135 -15.78 -2.16 6.13
CA ASP A 135 -16.84 -1.16 6.15
C ASP A 135 -16.58 -0.05 7.19
N LEU A 136 -15.46 -0.09 7.94
CA LEU A 136 -15.10 0.91 8.93
C LEU A 136 -15.22 2.36 8.42
N ALA A 137 -14.68 2.62 7.24
CA ALA A 137 -14.67 3.94 6.63
C ALA A 137 -14.54 3.87 5.10
N SER A 138 -15.61 3.43 4.43
CA SER A 138 -15.72 3.38 2.95
C SER A 138 -14.63 2.55 2.23
N GLY A 139 -13.97 1.62 2.94
CA GLY A 139 -12.87 0.81 2.40
C GLY A 139 -11.46 1.21 2.87
N TRP A 140 -11.32 2.24 3.71
CA TRP A 140 -10.03 2.58 4.31
C TRP A 140 -9.52 1.48 5.24
N ILE A 141 -8.23 1.13 5.12
CA ILE A 141 -7.56 0.10 5.93
C ILE A 141 -6.72 0.78 7.01
N PRO A 142 -6.97 0.53 8.31
CA PRO A 142 -6.22 1.09 9.44
C PRO A 142 -4.69 0.88 9.34
N PRO A 143 -3.87 1.77 9.91
CA PRO A 143 -2.41 1.74 9.73
C PRO A 143 -1.73 0.51 10.35
N HIS A 144 -2.29 -0.08 11.42
CA HIS A 144 -1.72 -1.26 12.08
C HIS A 144 -2.01 -2.56 11.34
N VAL A 145 -2.87 -2.53 10.32
CA VAL A 145 -3.21 -3.70 9.52
C VAL A 145 -2.27 -3.77 8.32
N GLU A 146 -1.36 -4.74 8.35
CA GLU A 146 -0.55 -5.18 7.24
C GLU A 146 -1.40 -5.95 6.23
N ILE A 147 -1.11 -5.73 4.94
CA ILE A 147 -1.93 -6.26 3.85
C ILE A 147 -1.15 -7.36 3.13
N PRO A 148 -1.77 -8.53 2.90
CA PRO A 148 -1.16 -9.58 2.11
C PRO A 148 -0.73 -9.13 0.71
N THR A 149 0.39 -9.68 0.24
CA THR A 149 0.93 -9.40 -1.08
C THR A 149 -0.04 -9.81 -2.18
N GLY A 150 -0.18 -8.97 -3.21
CA GLY A 150 -1.06 -9.23 -4.35
C GLY A 150 -2.50 -8.73 -4.19
N ILE A 151 -2.87 -8.23 -3.00
CA ILE A 151 -4.17 -7.60 -2.76
C ILE A 151 -4.19 -6.16 -3.30
N LYS A 152 -5.31 -5.79 -3.91
CA LYS A 152 -5.65 -4.42 -4.29
C LYS A 152 -6.63 -3.83 -3.27
N LEU A 153 -6.37 -2.59 -2.86
CA LEU A 153 -7.31 -1.84 -2.03
C LEU A 153 -8.24 -1.01 -2.90
N LEU A 154 -9.36 -0.62 -2.30
CA LEU A 154 -10.24 0.38 -2.90
C LEU A 154 -9.52 1.73 -3.00
N LYS A 155 -9.77 2.46 -4.09
CA LYS A 155 -9.27 3.83 -4.23
C LYS A 155 -9.93 4.73 -3.18
N PRO A 156 -9.21 5.73 -2.62
CA PRO A 156 -9.78 6.74 -1.74
C PRO A 156 -11.07 7.34 -2.33
N GLY A 157 -12.13 7.36 -1.54
CA GLY A 157 -13.44 7.82 -1.98
C GLY A 157 -14.53 7.51 -0.96
N ASN A 158 -15.54 8.38 -0.88
CA ASN A 158 -16.70 8.13 -0.03
C ASN A 158 -17.64 7.12 -0.68
N ARG A 159 -18.08 6.12 0.09
CA ARG A 159 -19.00 5.08 -0.34
C ARG A 159 -19.97 4.74 0.78
N THR A 160 -21.25 5.07 0.58
CA THR A 160 -22.34 4.59 1.46
C THR A 160 -22.88 3.29 0.90
N ARG A 161 -22.16 2.18 1.14
CA ARG A 161 -22.53 0.84 0.67
C ARG A 161 -22.25 -0.21 1.75
N PRO A 162 -23.04 -1.30 1.80
CA PRO A 162 -22.70 -2.44 2.64
C PRO A 162 -21.40 -3.10 2.18
N LEU A 163 -20.76 -3.85 3.09
CA LEU A 163 -19.42 -4.41 2.92
C LEU A 163 -19.26 -5.29 1.66
N ASP A 164 -20.25 -6.12 1.37
CA ASP A 164 -20.29 -6.97 0.16
C ASP A 164 -20.29 -6.12 -1.11
N ALA A 165 -21.10 -5.06 -1.15
CA ALA A 165 -21.17 -4.13 -2.28
C ALA A 165 -19.92 -3.27 -2.45
N LEU A 166 -19.02 -3.17 -1.45
CA LEU A 166 -17.74 -2.49 -1.58
C LEU A 166 -16.75 -3.26 -2.46
N LEU A 167 -16.86 -4.60 -2.53
CA LEU A 167 -15.97 -5.42 -3.36
C LEU A 167 -16.22 -5.22 -4.86
N GLY A 168 -17.44 -4.83 -5.25
CA GLY A 168 -17.88 -4.75 -6.63
C GLY A 168 -18.26 -6.13 -7.19
N GLU A 169 -18.18 -6.30 -8.50
CA GLU A 169 -18.44 -7.58 -9.15
C GLU A 169 -17.27 -8.55 -8.88
N THR A 170 -17.58 -9.68 -8.25
CA THR A 170 -16.60 -10.70 -7.84
C THR A 170 -17.08 -12.10 -8.19
N THR A 171 -16.15 -12.97 -8.58
CA THR A 171 -16.40 -14.39 -8.88
C THR A 171 -16.38 -15.27 -7.64
N LEU A 172 -15.57 -14.90 -6.65
CA LEU A 172 -15.40 -15.62 -5.39
C LEU A 172 -15.20 -14.63 -4.25
N THR A 173 -15.79 -14.91 -3.10
CA THR A 173 -15.72 -14.03 -1.92
C THR A 173 -15.52 -14.81 -0.64
N ALA A 174 -14.89 -14.19 0.34
CA ALA A 174 -14.91 -14.60 1.73
C ALA A 174 -15.16 -13.38 2.62
N ALA A 175 -15.83 -13.58 3.75
CA ALA A 175 -16.12 -12.53 4.71
C ALA A 175 -15.87 -13.02 6.14
N TYR A 176 -15.49 -12.08 6.99
CA TYR A 176 -15.25 -12.26 8.41
C TYR A 176 -16.10 -11.26 9.18
N ALA A 177 -16.79 -11.73 10.20
CA ALA A 177 -17.49 -10.91 11.16
C ALA A 177 -16.80 -10.96 12.53
N PRO A 178 -16.84 -9.87 13.32
CA PRO A 178 -16.28 -9.85 14.67
C PRO A 178 -16.80 -11.01 15.52
N GLY A 179 -15.88 -11.69 16.21
CA GLY A 179 -16.17 -12.85 17.05
C GLY A 179 -16.25 -14.19 16.30
N GLN A 180 -16.18 -14.18 14.97
CA GLN A 180 -16.03 -15.41 14.20
C GLN A 180 -14.68 -16.08 14.54
N TYR A 181 -14.69 -17.40 14.60
CA TYR A 181 -13.50 -18.19 14.91
C TYR A 181 -12.40 -17.97 13.87
N LEU A 182 -11.19 -17.70 14.35
CA LEU A 182 -9.97 -17.71 13.57
C LEU A 182 -9.13 -18.92 14.01
N PRO A 183 -8.60 -19.73 13.08
CA PRO A 183 -7.65 -20.79 13.42
C PRO A 183 -6.48 -20.25 14.26
N PRO A 184 -5.79 -21.03 15.08
CA PRO A 184 -4.57 -20.58 15.75
C PRO A 184 -3.51 -20.11 14.76
N ALA A 185 -2.63 -19.19 15.17
CA ALA A 185 -1.66 -18.58 14.25
C ALA A 185 -0.56 -19.57 13.85
N GLU A 186 -0.21 -20.47 14.76
CA GLU A 186 0.71 -21.59 14.57
C GLU A 186 0.25 -22.61 13.53
N ASP A 187 -1.07 -22.74 13.35
CA ASP A 187 -1.68 -23.64 12.36
C ASP A 187 -1.84 -22.97 10.99
N ALA A 188 -1.66 -21.64 10.93
CA ALA A 188 -1.85 -20.87 9.72
C ALA A 188 -0.58 -20.88 8.86
N GLN A 189 -0.76 -21.15 7.56
CA GLN A 189 0.33 -21.00 6.60
C GLN A 189 0.80 -19.53 6.56
N PRO A 190 2.12 -19.24 6.66
CA PRO A 190 2.63 -17.88 6.62
C PRO A 190 2.19 -17.14 5.37
N THR A 191 1.76 -15.88 5.57
CA THR A 191 1.34 -15.00 4.48
C THR A 191 2.31 -13.83 4.40
N GLN A 192 2.81 -13.54 3.19
CA GLN A 192 3.73 -12.42 2.98
C GLN A 192 2.96 -11.11 2.91
N MET A 193 3.35 -10.12 3.70
CA MET A 193 2.73 -8.79 3.73
C MET A 193 3.46 -7.78 2.84
N SER A 194 2.77 -6.72 2.41
CA SER A 194 3.35 -5.67 1.60
C SER A 194 2.67 -4.31 1.77
N ILE A 195 3.48 -3.27 1.95
CA ILE A 195 3.03 -1.86 1.89
C ILE A 195 2.53 -1.46 0.49
N ARG A 196 2.92 -2.18 -0.57
CA ARG A 196 2.58 -1.84 -1.97
C ARG A 196 1.09 -1.84 -2.26
N ALA A 197 0.28 -2.54 -1.46
CA ALA A 197 -1.17 -2.50 -1.60
C ALA A 197 -1.76 -1.11 -1.30
N ARG A 198 -1.05 -0.29 -0.52
CA ARG A 198 -1.42 1.10 -0.19
C ARG A 198 -1.02 2.10 -1.28
N ASP A 199 -0.41 1.65 -2.38
CA ASP A 199 -0.04 2.54 -3.48
C ASP A 199 -1.28 3.22 -4.09
N THR A 200 -1.24 4.55 -4.09
CA THR A 200 -2.31 5.43 -4.57
C THR A 200 -1.67 6.59 -5.32
N ALA A 201 -2.49 7.41 -6.00
CA ALA A 201 -2.00 8.65 -6.57
C ALA A 201 -1.31 9.51 -5.50
N ASP A 202 -0.15 10.04 -5.82
CA ASP A 202 0.58 10.98 -4.97
C ASP A 202 -0.29 12.22 -4.70
N VAL A 203 -0.30 12.66 -3.45
CA VAL A 203 -0.93 13.91 -3.05
C VAL A 203 0.04 15.04 -3.36
N GLU A 204 -0.40 15.98 -4.20
CA GLU A 204 0.35 17.20 -4.50
C GLU A 204 0.57 18.01 -3.21
N ASP A 205 1.80 18.47 -3.01
CA ASP A 205 2.21 19.25 -1.83
C ASP A 205 1.74 18.66 -0.49
N LEU A 206 1.84 17.32 -0.33
CA LEU A 206 1.42 16.58 0.87
C LEU A 206 1.80 17.27 2.18
N GLY A 207 3.02 17.80 2.29
CA GLY A 207 3.47 18.49 3.50
C GLY A 207 2.73 19.79 3.80
N TRP A 208 2.41 20.58 2.76
CA TRP A 208 1.62 21.80 2.90
C TRP A 208 0.17 21.48 3.26
N GLU A 209 -0.44 20.54 2.54
CA GLU A 209 -1.81 20.08 2.77
C GLU A 209 -1.98 19.50 4.18
N LEU A 210 -1.03 18.68 4.63
CA LEU A 210 -1.03 18.11 5.98
C LEU A 210 -0.89 19.19 7.06
N ALA A 211 -0.04 20.20 6.84
CA ALA A 211 0.08 21.32 7.76
C ALA A 211 -1.23 22.13 7.87
N GLN A 212 -1.95 22.32 6.77
CA GLN A 212 -3.27 22.97 6.80
C GLN A 212 -4.31 22.11 7.54
N ALA A 213 -4.35 20.81 7.25
CA ALA A 213 -5.31 19.88 7.84
C ALA A 213 -5.18 19.74 9.37
N THR A 214 -4.00 20.04 9.92
CA THR A 214 -3.69 19.87 11.35
C THR A 214 -3.74 21.16 12.17
N LYS A 215 -3.69 22.34 11.55
CA LYS A 215 -3.44 23.63 12.23
C LYS A 215 -4.49 24.03 13.28
N TRP A 216 -5.75 23.64 13.09
CA TRP A 216 -6.88 24.03 13.95
C TRP A 216 -7.92 22.91 14.06
N ARG A 217 -7.46 21.65 14.07
CA ARG A 217 -8.36 20.51 14.00
C ARG A 217 -8.75 20.02 15.39
N ASP A 218 -10.04 19.99 15.64
CA ASP A 218 -10.60 19.47 16.89
C ASP A 218 -10.28 17.98 17.06
N GLY A 219 -9.93 17.61 18.30
CA GLY A 219 -9.59 16.24 18.67
C GLY A 219 -8.18 15.79 18.28
N LEU A 220 -7.36 16.64 17.65
CA LEU A 220 -5.92 16.39 17.49
C LEU A 220 -5.11 17.04 18.61
N PRO A 221 -4.04 16.39 19.11
CA PRO A 221 -3.10 17.03 20.01
C PRO A 221 -2.34 18.15 19.28
N ARG A 222 -2.00 19.22 19.99
CA ARG A 222 -1.20 20.33 19.42
C ARG A 222 0.10 19.85 18.78
N LEU A 223 0.71 18.80 19.35
CA LEU A 223 1.93 18.19 18.83
C LEU A 223 1.78 17.66 17.40
N ALA A 224 0.58 17.19 17.00
CA ALA A 224 0.36 16.66 15.66
C ALA A 224 0.67 17.70 14.57
N HIS A 225 0.30 18.97 14.77
CA HIS A 225 0.63 20.03 13.83
C HIS A 225 2.14 20.30 13.75
N THR A 226 2.82 20.31 14.89
CA THR A 226 4.28 20.51 14.94
C THR A 226 5.01 19.37 14.24
N LEU A 227 4.63 18.11 14.51
CA LEU A 227 5.22 16.93 13.88
C LEU A 227 4.89 16.83 12.39
N ALA A 228 3.68 17.19 11.97
CA ALA A 228 3.32 17.27 10.56
C ALA A 228 4.28 18.17 9.78
N LYS A 229 4.56 19.37 10.31
CA LYS A 229 5.53 20.29 9.71
C LYS A 229 6.93 19.69 9.73
N ALA A 230 7.39 19.23 10.90
CA ALA A 230 8.75 18.74 11.07
C ALA A 230 9.07 17.53 10.19
N ALA A 231 8.15 16.56 10.10
CA ALA A 231 8.28 15.38 9.26
C ALA A 231 8.26 15.73 7.76
N SER A 232 7.47 16.74 7.37
CA SER A 232 7.38 17.19 5.97
C SER A 232 8.58 18.02 5.52
N THR A 233 9.22 18.76 6.43
CA THR A 233 10.37 19.63 6.12
C THR A 233 11.73 18.99 6.49
N GLY A 234 11.72 17.82 7.12
CA GLY A 234 12.95 17.14 7.58
C GLY A 234 13.69 17.90 8.68
N THR A 235 12.99 18.71 9.48
CA THR A 235 13.64 19.59 10.48
C THR A 235 13.88 18.92 11.84
N GLY A 236 13.66 17.61 11.94
CA GLY A 236 13.87 16.81 13.15
C GLY A 236 12.75 16.91 14.19
N TYR A 237 12.65 15.90 15.03
CA TYR A 237 11.69 15.74 16.14
C TYR A 237 12.33 14.85 17.21
N LEU A 238 11.81 14.88 18.43
CA LEU A 238 12.31 14.06 19.55
C LEU A 238 11.61 12.71 19.60
N ASP A 239 12.30 11.66 20.08
CA ASP A 239 11.70 10.34 20.28
C ASP A 239 10.49 10.38 21.23
N SER A 240 10.54 11.24 22.26
CA SER A 240 9.41 11.45 23.18
C SER A 240 8.18 12.06 22.50
N GLU A 241 8.37 12.89 21.49
CA GLU A 241 7.27 13.44 20.69
C GLU A 241 6.66 12.37 19.79
N VAL A 242 7.49 11.51 19.21
CA VAL A 242 7.03 10.37 18.40
C VAL A 242 6.22 9.39 19.25
N GLU A 243 6.67 9.10 20.47
CA GLU A 243 5.93 8.22 21.38
C GLU A 243 4.57 8.82 21.75
N LEU A 244 4.53 10.11 22.12
CA LEU A 244 3.29 10.80 22.44
C LEU A 244 2.30 10.83 21.26
N LEU A 245 2.80 10.97 20.02
CA LEU A 245 1.97 10.84 18.81
C LEU A 245 1.36 9.44 18.70
N ARG A 246 2.14 8.39 18.93
CA ARG A 246 1.69 7.00 18.83
C ARG A 246 0.69 6.63 19.92
N GLU A 247 0.85 7.14 21.14
CA GLU A 247 -0.15 7.02 22.20
C GLU A 247 -1.48 7.65 21.78
N HIS A 248 -1.46 8.84 21.17
CA HIS A 248 -2.66 9.48 20.65
C HIS A 248 -3.28 8.69 19.48
N LEU A 249 -2.46 8.16 18.57
CA LEU A 249 -2.91 7.28 17.49
C LEU A 249 -3.62 6.04 18.05
N ALA A 250 -3.03 5.37 19.05
CA ALA A 250 -3.63 4.21 19.71
C ALA A 250 -4.93 4.57 20.44
N THR A 251 -4.99 5.74 21.08
CA THR A 251 -6.18 6.22 21.78
C THR A 251 -7.35 6.47 20.81
N VAL A 252 -7.11 7.17 19.70
CA VAL A 252 -8.16 7.40 18.70
C VAL A 252 -8.57 6.10 18.00
N ALA A 253 -7.62 5.20 17.72
CA ALA A 253 -7.91 3.88 17.18
C ALA A 253 -8.82 3.07 18.12
N GLY A 254 -8.47 3.01 19.41
CA GLY A 254 -9.23 2.30 20.43
C GLY A 254 -10.66 2.83 20.57
N LYS A 255 -10.84 4.16 20.51
CA LYS A 255 -12.17 4.79 20.53
C LYS A 255 -12.99 4.39 19.29
N VAL A 256 -12.44 4.59 18.09
CA VAL A 256 -13.13 4.26 16.83
C VAL A 256 -13.51 2.79 16.76
N LEU A 257 -12.61 1.89 17.15
CA LEU A 257 -12.87 0.45 17.16
C LEU A 257 -13.84 0.02 18.26
N GLY A 258 -13.92 0.78 19.36
CA GLY A 258 -14.89 0.54 20.44
C GLY A 258 -16.32 0.95 20.08
N ASP A 259 -16.46 1.99 19.25
CA ASP A 259 -17.76 2.49 18.78
C ASP A 259 -18.29 1.73 17.55
N TYR A 260 -17.43 0.93 16.90
CA TYR A 260 -17.79 0.11 15.76
C TYR A 260 -18.59 -1.15 16.19
N PRO A 261 -19.64 -1.58 15.45
CA PRO A 261 -20.11 -1.06 14.16
C PRO A 261 -21.17 0.04 14.26
N ASP A 262 -21.66 0.37 15.45
CA ASP A 262 -22.91 1.10 15.61
C ASP A 262 -22.79 2.62 15.41
N HIS A 263 -21.72 3.24 15.95
CA HIS A 263 -21.61 4.70 16.05
C HIS A 263 -20.21 5.23 15.73
N VAL A 264 -19.65 4.84 14.58
CA VAL A 264 -18.32 5.34 14.15
C VAL A 264 -18.37 6.83 13.81
N ASP A 265 -17.76 7.64 14.68
CA ASP A 265 -17.60 9.08 14.47
C ASP A 265 -16.55 9.38 13.39
N THR A 266 -17.01 9.93 12.27
CA THR A 266 -16.17 10.30 11.11
C THR A 266 -15.08 11.32 11.45
N ALA A 267 -15.28 12.19 12.45
CA ALA A 267 -14.24 13.12 12.88
C ALA A 267 -13.06 12.40 13.51
N ASN A 268 -13.33 11.37 14.34
CA ASN A 268 -12.29 10.53 14.94
C ASN A 268 -11.57 9.68 13.91
N VAL A 269 -12.29 9.15 12.90
CA VAL A 269 -11.65 8.46 11.75
C VAL A 269 -10.70 9.40 11.01
N GLY A 270 -11.13 10.63 10.73
CA GLY A 270 -10.26 11.62 10.08
C GLY A 270 -9.03 12.00 10.93
N ASN A 271 -9.19 12.08 12.25
CA ASN A 271 -8.07 12.30 13.17
C ASN A 271 -7.09 11.12 13.15
N TRP A 272 -7.61 9.89 13.13
CA TRP A 272 -6.80 8.68 13.02
C TRP A 272 -6.01 8.65 11.70
N GLN A 273 -6.66 8.99 10.58
CA GLN A 273 -6.00 9.07 9.27
C GLN A 273 -4.87 10.11 9.26
N LEU A 274 -5.06 11.29 9.84
CA LEU A 274 -4.01 12.31 9.92
C LEU A 274 -2.83 11.89 10.81
N LEU A 275 -3.11 11.30 11.98
CA LEU A 275 -2.05 10.78 12.85
C LEU A 275 -1.27 9.65 12.16
N ALA A 276 -1.96 8.78 11.41
CA ALA A 276 -1.34 7.73 10.61
C ALA A 276 -0.46 8.31 9.48
N THR A 277 -0.88 9.40 8.82
CA THR A 277 -0.04 10.09 7.84
C THR A 277 1.25 10.60 8.48
N ILE A 278 1.17 11.24 9.65
CA ILE A 278 2.33 11.79 10.36
C ILE A 278 3.30 10.66 10.78
N ASP A 279 2.79 9.58 11.38
CA ASP A 279 3.64 8.44 11.79
C ASP A 279 4.29 7.75 10.58
N ALA A 280 3.60 7.63 9.45
CA ALA A 280 4.18 7.12 8.21
C ALA A 280 5.30 8.02 7.67
N LEU A 281 5.14 9.36 7.72
CA LEU A 281 6.22 10.28 7.33
C LEU A 281 7.43 10.16 8.26
N ILE A 282 7.22 10.01 9.58
CA ILE A 282 8.28 9.79 10.57
C ILE A 282 9.08 8.51 10.27
N LYS A 283 8.42 7.47 9.76
CA LYS A 283 9.05 6.21 9.32
C LYS A 283 9.72 6.27 7.95
N GLY A 284 9.57 7.39 7.21
CA GLY A 284 10.01 7.50 5.82
C GLY A 284 9.13 6.72 4.82
N GLU A 285 7.93 6.32 5.21
CA GLU A 285 7.00 5.51 4.42
C GLU A 285 6.06 6.38 3.58
N LYS A 286 6.61 7.03 2.54
CA LYS A 286 5.84 7.95 1.68
C LYS A 286 4.57 7.31 1.08
N THR A 287 4.61 6.02 0.71
CA THR A 287 3.44 5.28 0.19
C THR A 287 2.29 5.24 1.20
N ALA A 288 2.57 4.91 2.47
CA ALA A 288 1.55 4.89 3.52
C ALA A 288 1.07 6.32 3.85
N ALA A 289 1.99 7.29 3.90
CA ALA A 289 1.63 8.68 4.17
C ALA A 289 0.63 9.23 3.15
N ASN A 290 0.91 9.06 1.85
CA ASN A 290 0.00 9.42 0.76
C ASN A 290 -1.34 8.69 0.89
N TYR A 291 -1.32 7.38 1.15
CA TYR A 291 -2.53 6.58 1.32
C TYR A 291 -3.45 7.14 2.39
N HIS A 292 -2.94 7.31 3.61
CA HIS A 292 -3.75 7.78 4.74
C HIS A 292 -4.28 9.19 4.49
N PHE A 293 -3.47 10.06 3.88
CA PHE A 293 -3.89 11.43 3.62
C PHE A 293 -4.92 11.55 2.50
N ALA A 294 -4.79 10.76 1.43
CA ALA A 294 -5.78 10.73 0.35
C ALA A 294 -7.15 10.24 0.85
N TRP A 295 -7.17 9.26 1.77
CA TRP A 295 -8.41 8.85 2.43
C TRP A 295 -8.99 9.92 3.34
N PHE A 296 -8.15 10.67 4.06
CA PHE A 296 -8.58 11.84 4.82
C PHE A 296 -9.22 12.91 3.92
N GLN A 297 -8.60 13.24 2.78
CA GLN A 297 -9.17 14.18 1.83
C GLN A 297 -10.54 13.72 1.32
N ALA A 298 -10.65 12.44 0.93
CA ALA A 298 -11.90 11.87 0.46
C ALA A 298 -13.01 11.93 1.51
N LEU A 299 -12.70 11.62 2.77
CA LEU A 299 -13.64 11.69 3.90
C LEU A 299 -14.07 13.15 4.16
N ASN A 300 -13.11 14.08 4.18
CA ASN A 300 -13.37 15.49 4.47
C ASN A 300 -14.15 16.20 3.35
N LEU A 301 -13.90 15.84 2.09
CA LEU A 301 -14.67 16.35 0.94
C LEU A 301 -16.14 15.92 1.03
N ALA A 302 -16.40 14.68 1.48
CA ALA A 302 -17.76 14.21 1.69
C ALA A 302 -18.49 15.02 2.78
N LEU A 303 -17.86 15.26 3.94
CA LEU A 303 -18.45 16.11 4.99
C LEU A 303 -18.80 17.50 4.47
N LYS A 304 -17.91 18.13 3.69
CA LYS A 304 -18.20 19.44 3.08
C LYS A 304 -19.40 19.37 2.14
N GLY A 305 -19.53 18.30 1.35
CA GLY A 305 -20.66 18.10 0.44
C GLY A 305 -22.01 17.88 1.15
N GLU A 306 -22.02 17.30 2.35
CA GLU A 306 -23.23 17.11 3.17
C GLU A 306 -23.71 18.41 3.82
N VAL A 307 -22.79 19.29 4.24
CA VAL A 307 -23.13 20.60 4.83
C VAL A 307 -23.78 21.57 3.83
N HIS A 308 -23.62 21.33 2.52
CA HIS A 308 -24.15 22.19 1.46
C HIS A 308 -25.41 21.62 0.77
N ARG A 309 -26.03 20.55 1.29
CA ARG A 309 -27.35 20.05 0.86
C ARG A 309 -28.43 20.41 1.87
#